data_AF-A0A654EE32-F1
#
_entry.id   AF-A0A654EE32-F1
#
_cell.length_a   1.000
_cell.length_b   1.000
_cell.length_c   1.000
_cell.angle_alpha   90.00
_cell.angle_beta   90.00
_cell.angle_gamma   90.00
#
_symmetry.space_group_name_H-M   'P 1'
#
loop_
_entity.id
_entity.type
_entity.pdbx_description
1 polymer ?
#
loop_
_entity_poly.entity_id
_entity_poly.type
_entity_poly.pdbx_seq_one_letter_code
_entity_poly.pdbx_strand_id
1 'polypeptide(L)'
;MKWIAITLLMMASGQYVTAQSGLRDLRDNGQYQTVAIDSKIWMAENLRFNSNHSHFYYLSGREVYYEGNAIASDSLCPKGWRVPTLDEWQALGNQANRIQPKPTGFLEAGRFSGFGKQAVYWTSTLDDSLNMPLAVELNPENGAVNIRPASLSLRTACRCVKE
;
A
#
# COMPACT_ATOMS: atom_id res chain seq x y z
N MET A 1 -33.22 35.70 -48.80
CA MET A 1 -31.83 35.36 -48.45
C MET A 1 -31.82 34.91 -46.99
N LYS A 2 -31.43 33.66 -46.76
CA LYS A 2 -31.57 32.96 -45.46
C LYS A 2 -30.56 33.50 -44.44
N TRP A 3 -31.03 33.80 -43.24
CA TRP A 3 -30.19 34.04 -42.07
C TRP A 3 -29.77 32.68 -41.49
N ILE A 4 -28.47 32.42 -41.40
CA ILE A 4 -27.94 31.23 -40.72
C ILE A 4 -27.56 31.68 -39.31
N ALA A 5 -28.37 31.27 -38.32
CA ALA A 5 -27.98 31.35 -36.92
C ALA A 5 -26.94 30.24 -36.66
N ILE A 6 -25.69 30.65 -36.45
CA ILE A 6 -24.62 29.74 -36.02
C ILE A 6 -24.78 29.56 -34.50
N THR A 7 -25.49 28.51 -34.09
CA THR A 7 -25.52 28.09 -32.69
C THR A 7 -24.16 27.48 -32.35
N LEU A 8 -23.34 28.26 -31.65
CA LEU A 8 -22.11 27.77 -31.02
C LEU A 8 -22.51 26.79 -29.89
N LEU A 9 -22.50 25.50 -30.19
CA LEU A 9 -22.67 24.45 -29.18
C LEU A 9 -21.39 24.43 -28.33
N MET A 10 -21.39 25.15 -27.21
CA MET A 10 -20.37 24.97 -26.17
C MET A 10 -20.51 23.55 -25.66
N MET A 11 -19.65 22.65 -26.13
CA MET A 11 -19.42 21.37 -25.47
C MET A 11 -18.77 21.71 -24.13
N ALA A 12 -19.58 21.78 -23.07
CA ALA A 12 -19.06 21.77 -21.72
C ALA A 12 -18.25 20.49 -21.58
N SER A 13 -16.92 20.62 -21.54
CA SER A 13 -16.02 19.55 -21.16
C SER A 13 -16.35 19.22 -19.71
N GLY A 14 -17.27 18.26 -19.53
CA GLY A 14 -17.53 17.67 -18.23
C GLY A 14 -16.21 17.15 -17.72
N GLN A 15 -15.66 17.82 -16.70
CA GLN A 15 -14.58 17.24 -15.93
C GLN A 15 -15.18 15.99 -15.29
N TYR A 16 -14.85 14.82 -15.82
CA TYR A 16 -15.11 13.58 -15.13
C TYR A 16 -14.27 13.63 -13.85
N VAL A 17 -14.92 13.95 -12.72
CA VAL A 17 -14.34 13.65 -11.41
C VAL A 17 -14.32 12.13 -11.35
N THR A 18 -13.19 11.52 -11.71
CA THR A 18 -12.96 10.12 -11.44
C THR A 18 -12.99 10.00 -9.92
N ALA A 19 -14.09 9.47 -9.38
CA ALA A 19 -14.16 9.13 -7.97
C ALA A 19 -12.93 8.27 -7.68
N GLN A 20 -11.98 8.81 -6.90
CA GLN A 20 -10.85 8.04 -6.44
C GLN A 20 -11.43 6.86 -5.68
N SER A 21 -11.32 5.66 -6.27
CA SER A 21 -12.07 4.49 -5.83
C SER A 21 -11.52 4.00 -4.50
N GLY A 22 -11.94 4.61 -3.40
CA GLY A 22 -11.52 4.21 -2.07
C GLY A 22 -11.86 2.74 -1.79
N LEU A 23 -11.03 2.08 -0.99
CA LEU A 23 -11.30 0.78 -0.43
C LEU A 23 -12.01 0.96 0.91
N ARG A 24 -13.19 0.36 1.05
CA ARG A 24 -13.85 0.16 2.34
C ARG A 24 -13.64 -1.29 2.79
N ASP A 25 -12.89 -1.47 3.86
CA ASP A 25 -12.73 -2.76 4.52
C ASP A 25 -14.00 -3.07 5.33
N LEU A 26 -14.71 -4.12 4.94
CA LEU A 26 -15.98 -4.50 5.59
C LEU A 26 -15.78 -5.16 6.95
N ARG A 27 -14.56 -5.57 7.29
CA ARG A 27 -14.25 -6.25 8.55
C ARG A 27 -14.24 -5.28 9.74
N ASP A 28 -13.82 -4.03 9.50
CA ASP A 28 -13.65 -3.00 10.52
C ASP A 28 -14.21 -1.62 10.12
N ASN A 29 -14.83 -1.52 8.94
CA ASN A 29 -15.31 -0.27 8.35
C ASN A 29 -14.19 0.74 8.03
N GLY A 30 -12.94 0.30 7.95
CA GLY A 30 -11.79 1.11 7.58
C GLY A 30 -11.91 1.63 6.16
N GLN A 31 -11.61 2.91 5.96
CA GLN A 31 -11.59 3.53 4.63
C GLN A 31 -10.15 3.88 4.25
N TYR A 32 -9.81 3.58 3.01
CA TYR A 32 -8.47 3.75 2.47
C TYR A 32 -8.53 4.34 1.07
N GLN A 33 -7.66 5.30 0.79
CA GLN A 33 -7.42 5.77 -0.57
C GLN A 33 -6.70 4.69 -1.37
N THR A 34 -6.97 4.67 -2.68
CA THR A 34 -6.31 3.77 -3.62
C THR A 34 -5.79 4.55 -4.82
N VAL A 35 -4.88 3.92 -5.57
CA VAL A 35 -4.34 4.45 -6.81
C VAL A 35 -4.22 3.33 -7.83
N ALA A 36 -4.68 3.59 -9.06
CA ALA A 36 -4.44 2.71 -10.19
C ALA A 36 -3.03 2.95 -10.75
N ILE A 37 -2.24 1.89 -10.83
CA ILE A 37 -0.92 1.87 -11.44
C ILE A 37 -0.90 0.67 -12.39
N ASP A 38 -0.77 0.98 -13.68
CA ASP A 38 -0.90 0.04 -14.77
C ASP A 38 -2.18 -0.82 -14.65
N SER A 39 -2.06 -2.15 -14.62
CA SER A 39 -3.20 -3.07 -14.53
C SER A 39 -3.60 -3.42 -13.10
N LYS A 40 -3.17 -2.64 -12.08
CA LYS A 40 -3.39 -2.96 -10.67
C LYS A 40 -3.90 -1.75 -9.89
N ILE A 41 -4.65 -2.03 -8.84
CA ILE A 41 -5.13 -1.03 -7.88
C ILE A 41 -4.42 -1.26 -6.54
N TRP A 42 -3.69 -0.25 -6.10
CA TRP A 42 -2.89 -0.25 -4.88
C TRP A 42 -3.54 0.58 -3.78
N MET A 43 -3.39 0.15 -2.52
CA MET A 43 -3.63 1.05 -1.40
C MET A 43 -2.61 2.19 -1.40
N ALA A 44 -3.10 3.44 -1.29
CA ALA A 44 -2.29 4.64 -1.09
C ALA A 44 -2.04 4.95 0.40
N GLU A 45 -2.68 4.18 1.29
CA GLU A 45 -2.52 4.26 2.73
C GLU A 45 -2.10 2.90 3.28
N ASN A 46 -1.46 2.90 4.44
CA ASN A 46 -1.16 1.67 5.16
C ASN A 46 -2.45 1.04 5.68
N LEU A 47 -2.52 -0.29 5.67
CA LEU A 47 -3.59 -1.06 6.28
C LEU A 47 -3.61 -0.79 7.80
N ARG A 48 -4.80 -0.59 8.36
CA ARG A 48 -5.04 -0.32 9.78
C ARG A 48 -6.01 -1.31 10.42
N PHE A 49 -6.14 -2.49 9.82
CA PHE A 49 -7.00 -3.56 10.31
C PHE A 49 -6.46 -4.13 11.63
N ASN A 50 -7.26 -4.09 12.69
CA ASN A 50 -6.87 -4.60 14.01
C ASN A 50 -7.15 -6.11 14.10
N SER A 51 -6.08 -6.91 13.96
CA SER A 51 -6.07 -8.37 14.10
C SER A 51 -5.31 -8.82 15.35
N ASN A 52 -5.33 -10.12 15.64
CA ASN A 52 -4.52 -10.76 16.69
C ASN A 52 -3.00 -10.64 16.47
N HIS A 53 -2.55 -10.30 15.26
CA HIS A 53 -1.14 -10.08 14.91
C HIS A 53 -0.76 -8.59 14.85
N SER A 54 -1.64 -7.71 15.35
CA SER A 54 -1.46 -6.26 15.28
C SER A 54 -0.66 -5.73 16.46
N HIS A 55 0.21 -4.77 16.18
CA HIS A 55 1.00 -4.04 17.15
C HIS A 55 0.85 -2.52 16.95
N PHE A 56 0.79 -1.81 18.07
CA PHE A 56 0.62 -0.35 18.11
C PHE A 56 1.80 0.28 18.85
N TYR A 57 2.35 1.34 18.28
CA TYR A 57 3.45 2.10 18.89
C TYR A 57 3.04 3.55 19.10
N TYR A 58 3.39 4.11 20.25
CA TYR A 58 3.00 5.48 20.62
C TYR A 58 3.46 6.52 19.58
N LEU A 59 4.65 6.31 18.99
CA LEU A 59 5.24 7.23 18.03
C LEU A 59 4.56 7.20 16.65
N SER A 60 3.73 6.20 16.36
CA SER A 60 3.21 5.96 15.02
C SER A 60 1.77 6.42 14.80
N GLY A 61 1.16 7.12 15.76
CA GLY A 61 -0.22 7.58 15.64
C GLY A 61 -1.21 6.42 15.47
N ARG A 62 -1.97 6.41 14.36
CA ARG A 62 -2.99 5.38 14.05
C ARG A 62 -2.47 4.23 13.15
N GLU A 63 -1.16 4.10 13.01
CA GLU A 63 -0.56 3.04 12.20
C GLU A 63 -0.56 1.71 12.94
N VAL A 64 -0.76 0.62 12.18
CA VAL A 64 -0.76 -0.75 12.67
C VAL A 64 0.41 -1.50 12.06
N TYR A 65 1.12 -2.24 12.90
CA TYR A 65 2.28 -3.04 12.51
C TYR A 65 1.93 -4.50 12.64
N TYR A 66 2.32 -5.28 11.64
CA TYR A 66 2.03 -6.70 11.56
C TYR A 66 3.33 -7.49 11.62
N GLU A 67 3.30 -8.64 12.28
CA GLU A 67 4.41 -9.61 12.27
C GLU A 67 4.34 -10.58 11.07
N GLY A 68 5.41 -11.29 10.78
CA GLY A 68 5.51 -12.12 9.56
C GLY A 68 4.44 -13.21 9.46
N ASN A 69 4.00 -13.75 10.60
CA ASN A 69 2.91 -14.74 10.66
C ASN A 69 1.57 -14.19 10.14
N ALA A 70 1.35 -12.87 10.23
CA ALA A 70 0.12 -12.25 9.74
C ALA A 70 -0.05 -12.43 8.23
N ILE A 71 1.06 -12.44 7.50
CA ILE A 71 1.09 -12.56 6.04
C ILE A 71 0.78 -13.98 5.60
N ALA A 72 1.27 -14.98 6.35
CA ALA A 72 1.03 -16.40 6.06
C ALA A 72 -0.43 -16.84 6.28
N SER A 73 -1.24 -16.02 6.96
CA SER A 73 -2.62 -16.38 7.32
C SER A 73 -3.66 -16.14 6.21
N ASP A 74 -3.28 -15.58 5.05
CA ASP A 74 -4.16 -15.12 3.95
C ASP A 74 -5.29 -14.14 4.37
N SER A 75 -5.33 -13.75 5.65
CA SER A 75 -6.46 -13.05 6.24
C SER A 75 -6.21 -11.56 6.43
N LEU A 76 -5.03 -11.06 6.09
CA LEU A 76 -4.65 -9.70 6.45
C LEU A 76 -5.35 -8.65 5.58
N CYS A 77 -5.36 -8.85 4.26
CA CYS A 77 -6.03 -7.94 3.33
C CYS A 77 -7.54 -8.21 3.21
N PRO A 78 -8.37 -7.19 2.90
CA PRO A 78 -9.80 -7.39 2.73
C PRO A 78 -10.11 -8.35 1.58
N LYS A 79 -11.31 -8.96 1.58
CA LYS A 79 -11.73 -9.85 0.49
C LYS A 79 -11.58 -9.17 -0.88
N GLY A 80 -10.94 -9.87 -1.81
CA GLY A 80 -10.65 -9.35 -3.16
C GLY A 80 -9.36 -8.52 -3.25
N TRP A 81 -8.65 -8.36 -2.14
CA TRP A 81 -7.33 -7.75 -2.04
C TRP A 81 -6.36 -8.74 -1.41
N ARG A 82 -5.07 -8.54 -1.67
CA ARG A 82 -4.01 -9.39 -1.11
C ARG A 82 -2.76 -8.58 -0.79
N VAL A 83 -1.88 -9.16 0.00
CA VAL A 83 -0.54 -8.60 0.22
C VAL A 83 0.23 -8.68 -1.10
N PRO A 84 0.87 -7.60 -1.57
CA PRO A 84 1.59 -7.61 -2.84
C PRO A 84 2.76 -8.60 -2.82
N THR A 85 3.05 -9.19 -3.98
CA THR A 85 4.24 -10.02 -4.16
C THR A 85 5.48 -9.13 -4.27
N LEU A 86 6.66 -9.72 -4.13
CA LEU A 86 7.92 -9.01 -4.38
C LEU A 86 7.98 -8.44 -5.81
N ASP A 87 7.59 -9.23 -6.82
CA ASP A 87 7.60 -8.81 -8.22
C ASP A 87 6.72 -7.58 -8.45
N GLU A 88 5.58 -7.49 -7.76
CA GLU A 88 4.70 -6.32 -7.84
C GLU A 88 5.33 -5.08 -7.23
N TRP A 89 6.00 -5.22 -6.09
CA TRP A 89 6.76 -4.11 -5.50
C TRP A 89 7.90 -3.65 -6.42
N GLN A 90 8.61 -4.58 -7.05
CA GLN A 90 9.67 -4.26 -8.00
C GLN A 90 9.12 -3.60 -9.27
N ALA A 91 7.99 -4.09 -9.78
CA ALA A 91 7.33 -3.56 -10.98
C ALA A 91 6.88 -2.11 -10.83
N LEU A 92 6.59 -1.64 -9.60
CA LEU A 92 6.33 -0.21 -9.36
C LEU A 92 7.50 0.67 -9.82
N GLY A 93 8.75 0.23 -9.63
CA GLY A 93 9.94 1.02 -9.97
C GLY A 93 9.83 2.49 -9.53
N ASN A 94 10.06 3.42 -10.46
CA ASN A 94 9.97 4.86 -10.21
C ASN A 94 8.55 5.37 -9.91
N GLN A 95 7.53 4.54 -10.14
CA GLN A 95 6.13 4.86 -9.83
C GLN A 95 5.79 4.59 -8.35
N ALA A 96 6.68 4.01 -7.56
CA ALA A 96 6.45 3.75 -6.13
C ALA A 96 6.07 5.02 -5.34
N ASN A 97 6.50 6.21 -5.75
CA ASN A 97 6.07 7.46 -5.11
C ASN A 97 4.57 7.77 -5.30
N ARG A 98 3.93 7.22 -6.34
CA ARG A 98 2.50 7.42 -6.62
C ARG A 98 1.59 6.76 -5.60
N ILE A 99 2.06 5.71 -4.93
CA ILE A 99 1.34 5.12 -3.79
C ILE A 99 1.52 5.94 -2.51
N GLN A 100 2.31 7.02 -2.50
CA GLN A 100 2.55 7.87 -1.32
C GLN A 100 3.00 7.03 -0.11
N PRO A 101 4.17 6.34 -0.21
CA PRO A 101 4.67 5.49 0.86
C PRO A 101 4.84 6.32 2.14
N LYS A 102 4.23 5.85 3.23
CA LYS A 102 4.27 6.56 4.51
C LYS A 102 5.43 6.00 5.34
N PRO A 103 6.44 6.82 5.68
CA PRO A 103 7.63 6.33 6.37
C PRO A 103 7.37 6.10 7.87
N THR A 104 6.73 4.97 8.19
CA THR A 104 6.35 4.61 9.56
C THR A 104 7.45 3.84 10.29
N GLY A 105 8.55 3.50 9.62
CA GLY A 105 9.60 2.68 10.22
C GLY A 105 9.13 1.25 10.52
N PHE A 106 9.87 0.57 11.37
CA PHE A 106 9.66 -0.83 11.73
C PHE A 106 10.23 -1.13 13.11
N LEU A 107 9.75 -2.20 13.74
CA LEU A 107 10.39 -2.80 14.92
C LEU A 107 11.02 -4.13 14.54
N GLU A 108 12.29 -4.31 14.90
CA GLU A 108 12.98 -5.59 14.76
C GLU A 108 13.89 -5.81 15.96
N ALA A 109 13.92 -7.04 16.47
CA ALA A 109 14.75 -7.41 17.62
C ALA A 109 14.59 -6.46 18.84
N GLY A 110 13.35 -5.99 19.08
CA GLY A 110 13.04 -5.07 20.18
C GLY A 110 13.42 -3.60 19.94
N ARG A 111 13.98 -3.26 18.76
CA ARG A 111 14.39 -1.89 18.42
C ARG A 111 13.49 -1.30 17.34
N PHE A 112 12.83 -0.20 17.66
CA PHE A 112 12.10 0.61 16.68
C PHE A 112 13.06 1.54 15.92
N SER A 113 12.99 1.54 14.59
CA SER A 113 13.91 2.27 13.70
C SER A 113 13.18 2.81 12.46
N GLY A 114 13.80 3.73 11.73
CA GLY A 114 13.34 4.16 10.39
C GLY A 114 12.15 5.13 10.35
N PHE A 115 11.59 5.51 11.50
CA PHE A 115 10.46 6.45 11.54
C PHE A 115 10.78 7.79 10.87
N GLY A 116 9.90 8.23 9.97
CA GLY A 116 10.09 9.44 9.17
C GLY A 116 11.09 9.31 8.02
N LYS A 117 11.76 8.16 7.87
CA LYS A 117 12.80 7.94 6.84
C LYS A 117 12.48 6.79 5.89
N GLN A 118 11.93 5.69 6.42
CA GLN A 118 11.77 4.44 5.69
C GLN A 118 10.32 3.99 5.76
N ALA A 119 9.78 3.63 4.60
CA ALA A 119 8.49 2.97 4.49
C ALA A 119 8.75 1.49 4.23
N VAL A 120 8.56 0.67 5.26
CA VAL A 120 8.79 -0.78 5.18
C VAL A 120 7.45 -1.48 5.07
N TYR A 121 7.36 -2.45 4.16
CA TYR A 121 6.14 -3.18 3.86
C TYR A 121 6.41 -4.67 3.69
N TRP A 122 5.49 -5.48 4.19
CA TRP A 122 5.50 -6.91 3.91
C TRP A 122 5.22 -7.23 2.44
N THR A 123 5.79 -8.34 1.98
CA THR A 123 5.42 -9.00 0.71
C THR A 123 4.79 -10.36 1.01
N SER A 124 3.98 -10.88 0.09
CA SER A 124 3.51 -12.28 0.13
C SER A 124 4.52 -13.29 -0.42
N THR A 125 5.72 -12.84 -0.80
CA THR A 125 6.78 -13.69 -1.35
C THR A 125 7.72 -14.17 -0.25
N LEU A 126 8.12 -15.44 -0.33
CA LEU A 126 9.16 -16.04 0.52
C LEU A 126 10.50 -16.02 -0.23
N ASP A 127 11.59 -15.94 0.53
CA ASP A 127 12.92 -16.31 0.06
C ASP A 127 13.01 -17.84 0.10
N ASP A 128 12.98 -18.49 -1.06
CA ASP A 128 13.00 -19.95 -1.16
C ASP A 128 14.29 -20.57 -0.57
N SER A 129 15.40 -19.83 -0.59
CA SER A 129 16.69 -20.33 -0.09
C SER A 129 16.77 -20.34 1.43
N LEU A 130 16.09 -19.40 2.08
CA LEU A 130 16.07 -19.24 3.53
C LEU A 130 14.76 -19.73 4.17
N ASN A 131 13.73 -19.97 3.36
CA ASN A 131 12.35 -20.19 3.80
C ASN A 131 11.87 -19.07 4.75
N MET A 132 12.20 -17.81 4.41
CA MET A 132 11.90 -16.63 5.22
C MET A 132 11.02 -15.65 4.46
N PRO A 133 10.13 -14.91 5.13
CA PRO A 133 9.34 -13.87 4.47
C PRO A 133 10.23 -12.71 4.01
N LEU A 134 9.82 -12.08 2.91
CA LEU A 134 10.47 -10.88 2.38
C LEU A 134 9.67 -9.63 2.74
N ALA A 135 10.40 -8.57 3.08
CA ALA A 135 9.88 -7.22 3.18
C ALA A 135 10.58 -6.32 2.15
N VAL A 136 9.90 -5.25 1.75
CA VAL A 136 10.48 -4.17 0.95
C VAL A 136 10.63 -2.92 1.79
N GLU A 137 11.72 -2.21 1.57
CA GLU A 137 11.96 -0.88 2.10
C GLU A 137 11.94 0.12 0.94
N LEU A 138 10.93 0.99 0.96
CA LEU A 138 10.81 2.11 0.05
C LEU A 138 11.45 3.34 0.67
N ASN A 139 12.36 3.95 -0.10
CA ASN A 139 12.81 5.29 0.18
C ASN A 139 11.76 6.30 -0.35
N PRO A 140 11.10 7.07 0.52
CA PRO A 140 10.03 7.98 0.10
C PRO A 140 10.52 9.19 -0.71
N GLU A 141 11.83 9.49 -0.70
CA GLU A 141 12.41 10.61 -1.43
C GLU A 141 12.64 10.27 -2.91
N ASN A 142 13.11 9.06 -3.21
CA ASN A 142 13.51 8.66 -4.57
C ASN A 142 12.78 7.43 -5.12
N GLY A 143 11.90 6.81 -4.34
CA GLY A 143 11.11 5.64 -4.74
C GLY A 143 11.91 4.34 -4.85
N ALA A 144 13.19 4.32 -4.43
CA ALA A 144 14.01 3.12 -4.50
C ALA A 144 13.41 1.99 -3.66
N VAL A 145 13.29 0.81 -4.27
CA VAL A 145 12.80 -0.42 -3.64
C VAL A 145 13.99 -1.28 -3.24
N ASN A 146 14.21 -1.44 -1.94
CA ASN A 146 15.22 -2.36 -1.41
C ASN A 146 14.53 -3.60 -0.85
N ILE A 147 15.13 -4.76 -1.09
CA ILE A 147 14.60 -6.05 -0.64
C ILE A 147 15.33 -6.45 0.62
N ARG A 148 14.59 -7.00 1.58
CA ARG A 148 15.16 -7.45 2.84
C ARG A 148 14.55 -8.79 3.27
N PRO A 149 15.37 -9.83 3.47
CA PRO A 149 14.98 -11.00 4.25
C PRO A 149 14.58 -10.55 5.66
N ALA A 150 13.39 -10.94 6.09
CA ALA A 150 12.83 -10.50 7.36
C ALA A 150 12.60 -11.69 8.29
N SER A 151 12.93 -11.53 9.57
CA SER A 151 12.50 -12.50 10.58
C SER A 151 10.99 -12.43 10.74
N LEU A 152 10.39 -13.51 11.25
CA LEU A 152 8.98 -13.50 11.65
C LEU A 152 8.68 -12.47 12.75
N SER A 153 9.70 -12.02 13.49
CA SER A 153 9.58 -11.00 14.55
C SER A 153 9.69 -9.56 14.07
N LEU A 154 9.98 -9.32 12.78
CA LEU A 154 9.83 -8.00 12.18
C LEU A 154 8.39 -7.54 12.37
N ARG A 155 8.20 -6.28 12.74
CA ARG A 155 6.89 -5.66 12.78
C ARG A 155 6.92 -4.42 11.93
N THR A 156 6.12 -4.42 10.88
CA THR A 156 6.08 -3.36 9.89
C THR A 156 4.69 -3.17 9.32
N ALA A 157 4.49 -2.11 8.54
CA ALA A 157 3.20 -1.81 7.95
C ALA A 157 2.86 -2.81 6.83
N CYS A 158 1.58 -2.89 6.48
CA CYS A 158 1.12 -3.61 5.30
C CYS A 158 0.38 -2.69 4.35
N ARG A 159 0.41 -3.06 3.08
CA ARG A 159 -0.48 -2.53 2.05
C ARG A 159 -1.06 -3.69 1.27
N CYS A 160 -2.19 -3.43 0.63
CA CYS A 160 -2.87 -4.41 -0.19
C CYS A 160 -2.96 -3.94 -1.64
N VAL A 161 -2.99 -4.91 -2.55
CA VAL A 161 -3.16 -4.72 -3.99
C VAL A 161 -4.28 -5.64 -4.49
N LYS A 162 -4.89 -5.27 -5.61
CA LYS A 162 -5.77 -6.11 -6.40
C LYS A 162 -5.56 -5.86 -7.89
N GLU A 163 -6.04 -6.78 -8.71
CA GLU A 163 -6.16 -6.60 -10.17
C GLU A 163 -7.21 -5.53 -10.50
#